data_AF-A0A916ZUP4-F1
#
_entry.id   AF-A0A916ZUP4-F1
#
_cell.length_a   1.000
_cell.length_b   1.000
_cell.length_c   1.000
_cell.angle_alpha   90.00
_cell.angle_beta   90.00
_cell.angle_gamma   90.00
#
_symmetry.space_group_name_H-M   'P 1'
#
loop_
_entity.id
_entity.type
_entity.pdbx_description
1 polymer ?
#
loop_
_entity_poly.entity_id
_entity_poly.type
_entity_poly.pdbx_seq_one_letter_code
_entity_poly.pdbx_strand_id
1 'polypeptide(L)'
;MCNLYAITTPQSALRDFVKAQKDVAGNLPSLPGVFPDYAAPIVRNGEDGIELASARWGLPSPAFALKNRIADPGVTNVRNAASPHWRRWLGTAHRCLVPFNSFSEYDSVAGHKEPVWFALSDKRPLACFAGLWTSWTSVRKAKEGEVTVDCFAFLTCEPNREVGAIHPKAMPVILTEPDEREAWLRADWKDAAALQRPLPDGALSIVARGRREDGGEAADQPRDLFSA
;
A
#
# COMPACT_ATOMS: atom_id res chain seq x y z
N MET A 1 6.11 9.94 -0.16
CA MET A 1 6.19 8.57 -0.71
C MET A 1 5.40 7.83 0.31
N CYS A 2 4.29 7.24 -0.12
CA CYS A 2 3.29 6.71 0.78
C CYS A 2 3.90 5.60 1.64
N ASN A 3 3.90 5.81 2.96
CA ASN A 3 4.40 4.85 3.95
C ASN A 3 3.37 4.66 5.07
N LEU A 4 2.10 4.95 4.77
CA LEU A 4 0.98 4.77 5.67
C LEU A 4 -0.31 4.69 4.85
N TYR A 5 -1.07 3.62 5.02
CA TYR A 5 -2.41 3.51 4.44
C TYR A 5 -3.34 2.72 5.38
N ALA A 6 -4.63 2.72 5.08
CA ALA A 6 -5.64 2.00 5.86
C ALA A 6 -6.42 1.03 4.98
N ILE A 7 -6.77 -0.11 5.56
CA ILE A 7 -7.69 -1.09 4.99
C ILE A 7 -8.60 -1.60 6.12
N THR A 8 -9.80 -1.04 6.18
CA THR A 8 -10.81 -1.34 7.21
C THR A 8 -11.98 -2.15 6.65
N THR A 9 -11.97 -2.43 5.34
CA THR A 9 -12.99 -3.24 4.68
C THR A 9 -12.95 -4.68 5.22
N PRO A 10 -14.10 -5.25 5.64
CA PRO A 10 -14.16 -6.62 6.13
C PRO A 10 -13.63 -7.64 5.12
N GLN A 11 -13.00 -8.71 5.62
CA GLN A 11 -12.38 -9.76 4.79
C GLN A 11 -13.35 -10.42 3.79
N SER A 12 -14.62 -10.61 4.16
CA SER A 12 -15.65 -11.10 3.23
C SER A 12 -15.86 -10.14 2.06
N ALA A 13 -16.05 -8.85 2.34
CA ALA A 13 -16.24 -7.83 1.32
C ALA A 13 -14.98 -7.66 0.44
N LEU A 14 -13.78 -7.83 1.00
CA LEU A 14 -12.53 -7.87 0.24
C LEU A 14 -12.53 -9.01 -0.79
N ARG A 15 -12.89 -10.23 -0.36
CA ARG A 15 -12.95 -11.40 -1.25
C ARG A 15 -13.95 -11.19 -2.38
N ASP A 16 -15.13 -10.67 -2.06
CA ASP A 16 -16.18 -10.42 -3.04
C ASP A 16 -15.74 -9.35 -4.06
N PHE A 17 -15.10 -8.28 -3.58
CA PHE A 17 -14.63 -7.17 -4.41
C PHE A 17 -13.60 -7.61 -5.47
N VAL A 18 -12.66 -8.48 -5.09
CA VAL A 18 -11.62 -8.98 -6.00
C VAL A 18 -11.95 -10.32 -6.66
N LYS A 19 -13.10 -10.92 -6.33
CA LYS A 19 -13.51 -12.26 -6.77
C LYS A 19 -12.44 -13.33 -6.50
N ALA A 20 -11.85 -13.29 -5.30
CA ALA A 20 -10.80 -14.24 -4.91
C ALA A 20 -11.36 -15.67 -4.87
N GLN A 21 -10.70 -16.61 -5.55
CA GLN A 21 -11.06 -18.03 -5.54
C GLN A 21 -10.59 -18.73 -4.25
N LYS A 22 -9.53 -18.21 -3.64
CA LYS A 22 -8.93 -18.75 -2.42
C LYS A 22 -8.62 -17.65 -1.43
N ASP A 23 -8.75 -17.97 -0.14
CA ASP A 23 -8.33 -17.09 0.95
C ASP A 23 -7.34 -17.85 1.83
N VAL A 24 -6.09 -17.41 1.77
CA VAL A 24 -4.96 -17.93 2.55
C VAL A 24 -4.39 -16.88 3.49
N ALA A 25 -5.08 -15.74 3.65
CA ALA A 25 -4.57 -14.62 4.43
C ALA A 25 -4.61 -14.85 5.94
N GLY A 26 -5.36 -15.86 6.39
CA GLY A 26 -5.66 -16.08 7.81
C GLY A 26 -6.67 -15.05 8.32
N ASN A 27 -6.58 -14.69 9.60
CA ASN A 27 -7.45 -13.67 10.19
C ASN A 27 -6.97 -12.26 9.80
N LEU A 28 -7.80 -11.50 9.08
CA LEU A 28 -7.53 -10.11 8.72
C LEU A 28 -8.38 -9.15 9.57
N PRO A 29 -7.82 -8.55 10.63
CA PRO A 29 -8.51 -7.51 11.39
C PRO A 29 -8.65 -6.23 10.55
N SER A 30 -9.48 -5.30 11.02
CA SER A 30 -9.49 -3.93 10.51
C SER A 30 -8.12 -3.28 10.76
N LEU A 31 -7.51 -2.70 9.72
CA LEU A 31 -6.19 -2.06 9.80
C LEU A 31 -6.34 -0.55 9.51
N PRO A 32 -6.61 0.29 10.53
CA PRO A 32 -6.74 1.73 10.35
C PRO A 32 -5.39 2.43 10.07
N GLY A 33 -4.27 1.71 10.25
CA GLY A 33 -2.94 2.16 9.89
C GLY A 33 -2.01 0.98 9.60
N VAL A 34 -1.54 0.87 8.37
CA VAL A 34 -0.54 -0.09 7.91
C VAL A 34 0.78 0.63 7.69
N PHE A 35 1.84 0.15 8.33
CA PHE A 35 3.18 0.74 8.29
C PHE A 35 4.18 -0.16 7.54
N PRO A 36 5.34 0.37 7.10
CA PRO A 36 6.38 -0.44 6.50
C PRO A 36 6.77 -1.64 7.38
N ASP A 37 7.00 -2.77 6.72
CA ASP A 37 7.31 -4.10 7.29
C ASP A 37 6.16 -4.76 8.08
N TYR A 38 4.97 -4.15 8.15
CA TYR A 38 3.79 -4.77 8.73
C TYR A 38 3.13 -5.70 7.72
N ALA A 39 2.47 -6.75 8.23
CA ALA A 39 1.65 -7.63 7.41
C ALA A 39 0.35 -6.93 6.99
N ALA A 40 -0.07 -7.13 5.75
CA ALA A 40 -1.29 -6.55 5.19
C ALA A 40 -1.88 -7.46 4.10
N PRO A 41 -3.19 -7.36 3.82
CA PRO A 41 -3.80 -8.12 2.74
C PRO A 41 -3.25 -7.72 1.37
N ILE A 42 -2.97 -8.70 0.54
CA ILE A 42 -2.72 -8.55 -0.89
C ILE A 42 -3.55 -9.56 -1.66
N VAL A 43 -3.88 -9.24 -2.90
CA VAL A 43 -4.56 -10.16 -3.82
C VAL A 43 -3.59 -10.48 -4.94
N ARG A 44 -3.27 -11.76 -5.15
CA ARG A 44 -2.20 -12.19 -6.05
C ARG A 44 -2.63 -13.38 -6.91
N ASN A 45 -1.86 -13.65 -7.96
CA ASN A 45 -1.97 -14.92 -8.67
C ASN A 45 -1.37 -16.04 -7.80
N GLY A 46 -2.18 -17.05 -7.48
CA GLY A 46 -1.77 -18.33 -6.91
C GLY A 46 -1.85 -19.47 -7.94
N GLU A 47 -1.62 -20.70 -7.49
CA GLU A 47 -1.63 -21.90 -8.36
C GLU A 47 -3.03 -22.17 -8.96
N ASP A 48 -4.08 -21.99 -8.16
CA ASP A 48 -5.47 -22.32 -8.52
C ASP A 48 -6.31 -21.09 -8.94
N GLY A 49 -5.67 -19.95 -9.17
CA GLY A 49 -6.34 -18.69 -9.50
C GLY A 49 -5.94 -17.53 -8.58
N ILE A 50 -6.80 -16.52 -8.49
CA ILE A 50 -6.55 -15.34 -7.68
C ILE A 50 -6.82 -15.67 -6.21
N GLU A 51 -5.87 -15.35 -5.34
CA GLU A 51 -6.00 -15.59 -3.90
C GLU A 51 -5.80 -14.31 -3.08
N LEU A 52 -6.56 -14.20 -1.99
CA LEU A 52 -6.33 -13.23 -0.92
C LEU A 52 -5.28 -13.82 0.03
N ALA A 53 -4.18 -13.10 0.24
CA ALA A 53 -3.05 -13.52 1.06
C ALA A 53 -2.59 -12.39 2.00
N SER A 54 -1.74 -12.72 2.96
CA SER A 54 -1.09 -11.75 3.85
C SER A 54 0.39 -11.68 3.53
N ALA A 55 0.95 -10.48 3.39
CA ALA A 55 2.36 -10.25 3.07
C ALA A 55 2.91 -9.03 3.82
N ARG A 56 4.22 -8.99 4.08
CA ARG A 56 4.88 -7.85 4.74
C ARG A 56 5.18 -6.73 3.74
N TRP A 57 4.87 -5.49 4.13
CA TRP A 57 5.08 -4.34 3.25
C TRP A 57 6.54 -3.89 3.18
N GLY A 58 7.26 -4.36 2.16
CA GLY A 58 8.60 -3.91 1.80
C GLY A 58 9.32 -4.97 0.98
N LEU A 59 9.36 -4.81 -0.34
CA LEU A 59 10.10 -5.70 -1.25
C LEU A 59 11.61 -5.67 -0.96
N PRO A 60 12.38 -6.67 -1.42
CA PRO A 60 13.80 -6.72 -1.14
C PRO A 60 14.53 -5.49 -1.69
N SER A 61 15.41 -4.92 -0.86
CA SER A 61 16.21 -3.76 -1.25
C SER A 61 17.28 -4.14 -2.29
N PRO A 62 17.70 -3.21 -3.15
CA PRO A 62 18.85 -3.44 -4.01
C PRO A 62 20.12 -3.57 -3.17
N ALA A 63 21.05 -4.43 -3.59
CA ALA A 63 22.24 -4.78 -2.80
C ALA A 63 23.06 -3.57 -2.33
N PHE A 64 23.17 -2.53 -3.16
CA PHE A 64 23.89 -1.30 -2.79
C PHE A 64 23.26 -0.56 -1.59
N ALA A 65 21.94 -0.66 -1.39
CA ALA A 65 21.22 -0.03 -0.28
C ALA A 65 21.39 -0.79 1.03
N LEU A 66 21.83 -2.05 0.96
CA LEU A 66 22.12 -2.92 2.11
C LEU A 66 23.59 -2.87 2.53
N LYS A 67 24.43 -2.09 1.85
CA LYS A 67 25.83 -1.93 2.24
C LYS A 67 25.91 -1.44 3.70
N ASN A 68 26.61 -2.20 4.54
CA ASN A 68 26.76 -1.97 5.99
C ASN A 68 25.47 -2.06 6.81
N ARG A 69 24.43 -2.73 6.30
CA ARG A 69 23.20 -3.03 7.06
C ARG A 69 23.14 -4.51 7.42
N ILE A 70 22.76 -4.78 8.66
CA ILE A 70 22.47 -6.13 9.14
C ILE A 70 21.07 -6.58 8.68
N ALA A 71 20.13 -5.65 8.57
CA ALA A 71 18.74 -5.93 8.23
C ALA A 71 18.28 -5.16 6.98
N ASP A 72 17.43 -5.81 6.18
CA ASP A 72 16.73 -5.22 5.05
C ASP A 72 15.34 -4.72 5.49
N PRO A 73 15.16 -3.40 5.64
CA PRO A 73 13.84 -2.84 5.99
C PRO A 73 12.82 -2.96 4.84
N GLY A 74 13.27 -3.35 3.66
CA GLY A 74 12.48 -3.42 2.44
C GLY A 74 12.21 -2.06 1.79
N VAL A 75 11.75 -2.12 0.54
CA VAL A 75 11.32 -0.99 -0.27
C VAL A 75 9.81 -1.05 -0.42
N THR A 76 9.11 -0.03 0.08
CA THR A 76 7.64 0.05 0.09
C THR A 76 7.03 0.59 -1.20
N ASN A 77 7.80 1.40 -1.94
CA ASN A 77 7.35 2.15 -3.11
C ASN A 77 8.31 1.94 -4.29
N VAL A 78 7.79 1.48 -5.43
CA VAL A 78 8.55 1.27 -6.66
C VAL A 78 8.22 2.38 -7.66
N ARG A 79 9.08 3.40 -7.76
CA ARG A 79 8.89 4.51 -8.70
C ARG A 79 9.44 4.22 -10.09
N ASN A 80 10.70 3.78 -10.18
CA ASN A 80 11.33 3.46 -11.45
C ASN A 80 11.28 1.94 -11.70
N ALA A 81 10.16 1.43 -12.20
CA ALA A 81 9.96 0.01 -12.49
C ALA A 81 10.93 -0.53 -13.58
N ALA A 82 11.46 0.33 -14.45
CA ALA A 82 12.42 -0.06 -15.48
C ALA A 82 13.84 -0.35 -14.94
N SER A 83 14.12 0.00 -13.67
CA SER A 83 15.38 -0.31 -13.01
C SER A 83 15.70 -1.80 -13.08
N PRO A 84 16.97 -2.19 -13.37
CA PRO A 84 17.38 -3.60 -13.43
C PRO A 84 17.00 -4.42 -12.19
N HIS A 85 16.95 -3.79 -11.01
CA HIS A 85 16.61 -4.46 -9.75
C HIS A 85 15.20 -5.08 -9.77
N TRP A 86 14.23 -4.41 -10.38
CA TRP A 86 12.82 -4.83 -10.36
C TRP A 86 12.43 -5.79 -11.48
N ARG A 87 13.22 -5.88 -12.56
CA ARG A 87 12.86 -6.63 -13.78
C ARG A 87 12.42 -8.07 -13.53
N ARG A 88 13.05 -8.74 -12.56
CA ARG A 88 12.73 -10.10 -12.13
C ARG A 88 11.33 -10.28 -11.54
N TRP A 89 10.67 -9.20 -11.09
CA TRP A 89 9.35 -9.23 -10.45
C TRP A 89 8.28 -8.49 -11.25
N LEU A 90 8.52 -8.17 -12.53
CA LEU A 90 7.53 -7.48 -13.37
C LEU A 90 6.51 -8.43 -14.02
N GLY A 91 6.81 -9.73 -14.07
CA GLY A 91 5.91 -10.76 -14.61
C GLY A 91 4.65 -10.95 -13.75
N THR A 92 3.60 -11.51 -14.36
CA THR A 92 2.28 -11.74 -13.73
C THR A 92 2.35 -12.57 -12.45
N ALA A 93 3.30 -13.51 -12.35
CA ALA A 93 3.54 -14.29 -11.13
C ALA A 93 3.90 -13.44 -9.89
N HIS A 94 4.41 -12.23 -10.11
CA HIS A 94 4.83 -11.31 -9.06
C HIS A 94 3.90 -10.09 -8.96
N ARG A 95 2.75 -10.07 -9.63
CA ARG A 95 1.75 -9.01 -9.52
C ARG A 95 0.83 -9.26 -8.34
N CYS A 96 0.49 -8.20 -7.64
CA CYS A 96 -0.60 -8.21 -6.67
C CYS A 96 -1.40 -6.90 -6.73
N LEU A 97 -2.64 -6.95 -6.26
CA LEU A 97 -3.41 -5.78 -5.89
C LEU A 97 -3.23 -5.57 -4.38
N VAL A 98 -3.05 -4.34 -3.95
CA VAL A 98 -2.97 -3.98 -2.52
C VAL A 98 -4.24 -3.22 -2.16
N PRO A 99 -5.24 -3.86 -1.53
CA PRO A 99 -6.49 -3.20 -1.19
C PRO A 99 -6.29 -2.09 -0.16
N PHE A 100 -6.99 -0.96 -0.34
CA PHE A 100 -6.97 0.15 0.60
C PHE A 100 -8.30 0.92 0.60
N ASN A 101 -8.61 1.58 1.72
CA ASN A 101 -9.73 2.51 1.86
C ASN A 101 -9.27 3.98 1.84
N SER A 102 -8.08 4.24 2.37
CA SER A 102 -7.43 5.56 2.36
C SER A 102 -5.91 5.41 2.48
N PHE A 103 -5.17 6.45 2.11
CA PHE A 103 -3.72 6.49 2.24
C PHE A 103 -3.23 7.84 2.75
N SER A 104 -2.03 7.88 3.31
CA SER A 104 -1.50 9.09 3.91
C SER A 104 -0.17 9.53 3.31
N GLU A 105 -0.07 10.84 3.11
CA GLU A 105 1.19 11.55 2.90
C GLU A 105 1.36 12.58 4.02
N TYR A 106 2.60 12.99 4.27
CA TYR A 106 2.92 13.94 5.34
C TYR A 106 3.00 15.37 4.81
N ASP A 107 2.18 16.25 5.37
CA ASP A 107 2.27 17.70 5.17
C ASP A 107 3.31 18.29 6.13
N SER A 108 4.00 19.35 5.70
CA SER A 108 4.97 20.07 6.53
C SER A 108 4.37 21.40 6.98
N VAL A 109 3.67 21.37 8.12
CA VAL A 109 2.98 22.53 8.69
C VAL A 109 3.84 23.09 9.82
N ALA A 110 4.17 24.38 9.81
CA ALA A 110 4.89 25.06 10.90
C ALA A 110 6.09 24.28 11.50
N GLY A 111 6.90 23.65 10.64
CA GLY A 111 8.10 22.90 11.05
C GLY A 111 7.85 21.49 11.60
N HIS A 112 6.60 21.03 11.70
CA HIS A 112 6.26 19.66 12.05
C HIS A 112 5.61 18.92 10.87
N LYS A 113 5.71 17.59 10.90
CA LYS A 113 5.07 16.72 9.90
C LYS A 113 3.81 16.11 10.48
N GLU A 114 2.68 16.34 9.85
CA GLU A 114 1.42 15.70 10.20
C GLU A 114 0.93 14.76 9.08
N PRO A 115 0.29 13.62 9.41
CA PRO A 115 -0.37 12.79 8.42
C PRO A 115 -1.57 13.53 7.82
N VAL A 116 -1.69 13.51 6.50
CA VAL A 116 -2.89 13.91 5.75
C VAL A 116 -3.41 12.67 5.04
N TRP A 117 -4.69 12.36 5.23
CA TRP A 117 -5.34 11.18 4.66
C TRP A 117 -6.13 11.53 3.42
N PHE A 118 -5.94 10.74 2.37
CA PHE A 118 -6.60 10.84 1.09
C PHE A 118 -7.46 9.59 0.85
N ALA A 119 -8.64 9.79 0.28
CA ALA A 119 -9.49 8.72 -0.23
C ALA A 119 -10.23 9.18 -1.49
N LEU A 120 -10.85 8.24 -2.20
CA LEU A 120 -11.65 8.54 -3.39
C LEU A 120 -12.90 9.39 -3.07
N SER A 121 -13.39 9.31 -1.83
CA SER A 121 -14.43 10.18 -1.26
C SER A 121 -14.49 10.02 0.26
N ASP A 122 -15.29 10.82 0.96
CA ASP A 122 -15.52 10.70 2.41
C ASP A 122 -16.04 9.31 2.84
N LYS A 123 -16.69 8.59 1.91
CA LYS A 123 -17.17 7.21 2.13
C LYS A 123 -16.03 6.16 2.12
N ARG A 124 -14.80 6.56 1.77
CA ARG A 124 -13.61 5.69 1.72
C ARG A 124 -13.85 4.38 0.95
N PRO A 125 -14.37 4.44 -0.29
CA PRO A 125 -14.66 3.24 -1.05
C PRO A 125 -13.38 2.45 -1.30
N LEU A 126 -13.51 1.13 -1.39
CA LEU A 126 -12.40 0.22 -1.61
C LEU A 126 -11.81 0.41 -3.02
N ALA A 127 -10.48 0.50 -3.08
CA ALA A 127 -9.71 0.46 -4.32
C ALA A 127 -8.41 -0.33 -4.10
N CYS A 128 -7.57 -0.43 -5.13
CA CYS A 128 -6.30 -1.15 -5.04
C CYS A 128 -5.11 -0.30 -5.49
N PHE A 129 -3.97 -0.46 -4.85
CA PHE A 129 -2.70 -0.07 -5.47
C PHE A 129 -2.20 -1.15 -6.42
N ALA A 130 -1.49 -0.72 -7.45
CA ALA A 130 -0.77 -1.59 -8.37
C ALA A 130 0.49 -2.16 -7.69
N GLY A 131 0.39 -3.37 -7.16
CA GLY A 131 1.39 -4.02 -6.32
C GLY A 131 2.30 -5.03 -7.04
N LEU A 132 3.48 -5.21 -6.48
CA LEU A 132 4.43 -6.29 -6.78
C LEU A 132 4.69 -7.09 -5.50
N TRP A 133 4.87 -8.40 -5.61
CA TRP A 133 5.16 -9.29 -4.48
C TRP A 133 6.18 -10.39 -4.82
N THR A 134 6.84 -10.91 -3.79
CA THR A 134 7.71 -12.10 -3.89
C THR A 134 7.86 -12.74 -2.52
N SER A 135 8.10 -14.05 -2.48
CA SER A 135 8.70 -14.69 -1.30
C SER A 135 10.19 -14.37 -1.26
N TRP A 136 10.73 -14.03 -0.09
CA TRP A 136 12.13 -13.66 0.07
C TRP A 136 12.69 -14.05 1.43
N THR A 137 13.90 -14.60 1.43
CA THR A 137 14.66 -14.93 2.65
C THR A 137 15.65 -13.82 2.96
N SER A 138 15.52 -13.21 4.13
CA SER A 138 16.43 -12.15 4.60
C SER A 138 16.28 -11.90 6.09
N VAL A 139 17.24 -11.18 6.67
CA VAL A 139 17.06 -10.55 7.98
C VAL A 139 16.23 -9.28 7.81
N ARG A 140 14.95 -9.31 8.20
CA ARG A 140 14.04 -8.14 8.14
C ARG A 140 14.26 -7.19 9.30
N LYS A 141 14.41 -7.76 10.50
CA LYS A 141 14.77 -7.06 11.74
C LYS A 141 15.90 -7.83 12.41
N ALA A 142 16.91 -7.12 12.92
CA ALA A 142 18.06 -7.76 13.56
C ALA A 142 17.67 -8.70 14.71
N LYS A 143 16.61 -8.37 15.46
CA LYS A 143 16.10 -9.21 16.57
C LYS A 143 15.34 -10.45 16.12
N GLU A 144 14.83 -10.47 14.91
CA GLU A 144 14.05 -11.59 14.36
C GLU A 144 14.96 -12.66 13.74
N GLY A 145 16.15 -12.25 13.26
CA GLY A 145 17.04 -13.12 12.52
C GLY A 145 16.59 -13.30 11.07
N GLU A 146 17.14 -14.32 10.41
CA GLU A 146 16.80 -14.65 9.03
C GLU A 146 15.43 -15.33 8.97
N VAL A 147 14.57 -14.83 8.10
CA VAL A 147 13.22 -15.36 7.89
C VAL A 147 12.90 -15.38 6.41
N THR A 148 12.06 -16.33 6.00
CA THR A 148 11.40 -16.31 4.70
C THR A 148 10.02 -15.70 4.87
N VAL A 149 9.74 -14.63 4.13
CA VAL A 149 8.45 -13.94 4.18
C VAL A 149 7.94 -13.70 2.77
N ASP A 150 6.62 -13.73 2.61
CA ASP A 150 5.99 -13.05 1.48
C ASP A 150 6.04 -11.55 1.75
N CYS A 151 6.58 -10.81 0.79
CA CYS A 151 6.74 -9.37 0.88
C CYS A 151 6.20 -8.69 -0.37
N PHE A 152 5.72 -7.46 -0.20
CA PHE A 152 5.14 -6.70 -1.29
C PHE A 152 5.54 -5.23 -1.24
N ALA A 153 5.34 -4.54 -2.34
CA ALA A 153 5.42 -3.09 -2.49
C ALA A 153 4.40 -2.68 -3.53
N PHE A 154 4.17 -1.38 -3.70
CA PHE A 154 3.34 -0.89 -4.80
C PHE A 154 4.06 0.16 -5.63
N LEU A 155 3.61 0.28 -6.88
CA LEU A 155 4.12 1.29 -7.78
C LEU A 155 3.70 2.69 -7.30
N THR A 156 4.57 3.65 -7.63
CA THR A 156 4.27 5.08 -7.48
C THR A 156 4.48 5.80 -8.80
N CYS A 157 3.80 6.91 -8.98
CA CYS A 157 3.85 7.76 -10.16
C CYS A 157 3.92 9.23 -9.74
N GLU A 158 3.93 10.16 -10.70
CA GLU A 158 3.78 11.60 -10.39
C GLU A 158 2.45 11.87 -9.69
N PRO A 159 2.38 12.82 -8.75
CA PRO A 159 1.15 13.11 -8.05
C PRO A 159 0.15 13.90 -8.91
N ASN A 160 -1.13 13.69 -8.69
CA ASN A 160 -2.19 14.58 -9.15
C ASN A 160 -2.19 15.88 -8.31
N ARG A 161 -3.08 16.84 -8.64
CA ARG A 161 -3.14 18.14 -7.96
C ARG A 161 -3.32 18.03 -6.45
N GLU A 162 -4.22 17.17 -5.97
CA GLU A 162 -4.54 17.08 -4.53
C GLU A 162 -3.37 16.49 -3.72
N VAL A 163 -2.78 15.40 -4.20
CA VAL A 163 -1.61 14.81 -3.52
C VAL A 163 -0.40 15.71 -3.68
N GLY A 164 -0.21 16.32 -4.85
CA GLY A 164 0.95 17.16 -5.17
C GLY A 164 1.03 18.43 -4.32
N ALA A 165 -0.12 18.97 -3.88
CA ALA A 165 -0.19 20.09 -2.96
C ALA A 165 0.40 19.77 -1.57
N ILE A 166 0.36 18.50 -1.15
CA ILE A 166 0.86 18.04 0.16
C ILE A 166 2.23 17.38 0.04
N HIS A 167 2.42 16.53 -0.98
CA HIS A 167 3.63 15.77 -1.21
C HIS A 167 3.96 15.74 -2.72
N PRO A 168 4.84 16.65 -3.20
CA PRO A 168 5.03 16.88 -4.63
C PRO A 168 5.86 15.80 -5.34
N LYS A 169 6.44 14.85 -4.61
CA LYS A 169 7.42 13.92 -5.19
C LYS A 169 6.77 12.71 -5.89
N ALA A 170 5.64 12.22 -5.41
CA ALA A 170 4.96 11.02 -5.97
C ALA A 170 3.61 10.78 -5.28
N MET A 171 2.74 10.00 -5.94
CA MET A 171 1.58 9.33 -5.34
C MET A 171 1.57 7.82 -5.65
N PRO A 172 0.84 6.98 -4.90
CA PRO A 172 0.59 5.59 -5.26
C PRO A 172 -0.14 5.46 -6.60
N VAL A 173 0.17 4.41 -7.37
CA VAL A 173 -0.65 4.04 -8.55
C VAL A 173 -1.92 3.37 -8.06
N ILE A 174 -3.07 3.96 -8.36
CA ILE A 174 -4.40 3.50 -7.89
C ILE A 174 -5.18 2.94 -9.07
N LEU A 175 -5.76 1.76 -8.88
CA LEU A 175 -6.63 1.04 -9.82
C LEU A 175 -8.06 1.11 -9.28
N THR A 176 -8.94 1.84 -9.97
CA THR A 176 -10.34 2.05 -9.56
C THR A 176 -11.29 1.10 -10.27
N GLU A 177 -10.98 0.76 -11.53
CA GLU A 177 -11.89 -0.03 -12.36
C GLU A 177 -11.60 -1.53 -12.30
N PRO A 178 -12.62 -2.40 -12.44
CA PRO A 178 -12.43 -3.85 -12.54
C PRO A 178 -11.43 -4.26 -13.62
N ASP A 179 -11.52 -3.65 -14.79
CA ASP A 179 -10.68 -3.96 -15.94
C ASP A 179 -9.21 -3.57 -15.70
N GLU A 180 -8.96 -2.48 -14.95
CA GLU A 180 -7.60 -2.09 -14.56
C GLU A 180 -6.98 -3.10 -13.60
N ARG A 181 -7.77 -3.60 -12.63
CA ARG A 181 -7.34 -4.64 -11.69
C ARG A 181 -7.04 -5.95 -12.41
N GLU A 182 -7.90 -6.33 -13.35
CA GLU A 182 -7.70 -7.53 -14.17
C GLU A 182 -6.47 -7.41 -15.05
N ALA A 183 -6.33 -6.30 -15.78
CA ALA A 183 -5.17 -6.02 -16.62
C ALA A 183 -3.88 -6.03 -15.80
N TRP A 184 -3.87 -5.46 -14.59
CA TRP A 184 -2.70 -5.48 -13.72
C TRP A 184 -2.25 -6.89 -13.34
N LEU A 185 -3.19 -7.80 -13.07
CA LEU A 185 -2.90 -9.17 -12.68
C LEU A 185 -2.55 -10.09 -13.85
N ARG A 186 -3.02 -9.78 -15.08
CA ARG A 186 -2.99 -10.73 -16.21
C ARG A 186 -2.22 -10.26 -17.43
N ALA A 187 -2.18 -8.96 -17.71
CA ALA A 187 -1.58 -8.45 -18.92
C ALA A 187 -0.04 -8.55 -18.87
N ASP A 188 0.56 -8.64 -20.05
CA ASP A 188 2.00 -8.54 -20.20
C ASP A 188 2.51 -7.20 -19.65
N TRP A 189 3.76 -7.19 -19.16
CA TRP A 189 4.35 -5.99 -18.57
C TRP A 189 4.29 -4.77 -19.52
N LYS A 190 4.42 -4.99 -20.83
CA LYS A 190 4.35 -3.93 -21.85
C LYS A 190 3.07 -3.11 -21.74
N ASP A 191 1.93 -3.78 -21.52
CA ASP A 191 0.62 -3.14 -21.46
C ASP A 191 0.31 -2.69 -20.04
N ALA A 192 0.58 -3.54 -19.05
CA ALA A 192 0.36 -3.23 -17.64
C ALA A 192 1.21 -2.04 -17.12
N ALA A 193 2.38 -1.76 -17.74
CA ALA A 193 3.19 -0.59 -17.41
C ALA A 193 2.45 0.73 -17.67
N ALA A 194 1.50 0.77 -18.61
CA ALA A 194 0.69 1.96 -18.89
C ALA A 194 -0.25 2.34 -17.73
N LEU A 195 -0.52 1.40 -16.82
CA LEU A 195 -1.28 1.67 -15.59
C LEU A 195 -0.46 2.46 -14.56
N GLN A 196 0.87 2.58 -14.71
CA GLN A 196 1.71 3.40 -13.84
C GLN A 196 1.53 4.89 -14.12
N ARG A 197 0.36 5.44 -13.79
CA ARG A 197 -0.04 6.83 -14.05
C ARG A 197 -0.82 7.41 -12.85
N PRO A 198 -0.86 8.75 -12.71
CA PRO A 198 -1.71 9.38 -11.71
C PRO A 198 -3.18 9.12 -12.00
N LEU A 199 -4.01 9.18 -10.95
CA LEU A 199 -5.43 9.43 -11.12
C LEU A 199 -5.64 10.85 -11.67
N PRO A 200 -6.78 11.12 -12.35
CA PRO A 200 -7.15 12.47 -12.72
C PRO A 200 -7.22 13.42 -11.51
N ASP A 201 -7.03 14.72 -11.76
CA ASP A 201 -7.30 15.75 -10.75
C ASP A 201 -8.76 15.69 -10.30
N GLY A 202 -8.99 15.93 -9.01
CA GLY A 202 -10.33 15.87 -8.41
C GLY A 202 -10.84 14.46 -8.10
N ALA A 203 -10.06 13.41 -8.40
CA ALA A 203 -10.43 12.03 -8.09
C ALA A 203 -10.21 11.64 -6.60
N LEU A 204 -9.51 12.50 -5.84
CA LEU A 204 -9.18 12.27 -4.43
C LEU A 204 -9.63 13.45 -3.58
N SER A 205 -9.96 13.17 -2.32
CA SER A 205 -10.31 14.16 -1.29
C SER A 205 -9.47 13.95 -0.04
N ILE A 206 -9.15 15.03 0.67
CA ILE A 206 -8.57 14.95 2.01
C ILE A 206 -9.69 14.61 3.00
N VAL A 207 -9.56 13.48 3.70
CA VAL A 207 -10.63 12.93 4.56
C VAL A 207 -10.30 12.94 6.06
N ALA A 208 -9.03 13.17 6.44
CA ALA A 208 -8.58 13.34 7.82
C ALA A 208 -7.17 13.96 7.88
N ARG A 209 -6.79 14.49 9.05
CA ARG A 209 -5.44 15.03 9.35
C ARG A 209 -4.98 14.67 10.77
N GLY A 210 -3.68 14.75 11.02
CA GLY A 210 -3.07 14.76 12.36
C GLY A 210 -2.85 13.38 13.01
N ARG A 211 -3.74 12.40 12.77
CA ARG A 211 -3.64 11.05 13.35
C ARG A 211 -2.97 10.06 12.40
N ARG A 212 -2.25 9.08 12.94
CA ARG A 212 -1.60 7.99 12.19
C ARG A 212 -2.51 6.79 11.90
N GLU A 213 -3.77 6.90 12.30
CA GLU A 213 -4.83 5.92 12.04
C GLU A 213 -6.03 6.66 11.45
N ASP A 214 -6.61 6.10 10.38
CA ASP A 214 -7.83 6.61 9.76
C ASP A 214 -9.05 5.87 10.31
N GLY A 215 -10.10 6.61 10.65
CA GLY A 215 -11.34 6.04 11.19
C GLY A 215 -11.32 5.65 12.68
N GLY A 216 -10.26 5.98 13.43
CA GLY A 216 -10.31 5.87 14.89
C GLY A 216 -11.40 6.79 15.45
N GLU A 217 -12.29 6.28 16.29
CA GLU A 217 -13.24 7.10 17.03
C GLU A 217 -12.49 8.30 17.63
N ALA A 218 -13.07 9.50 17.55
CA ALA A 218 -12.68 10.52 18.49
C ALA A 218 -12.97 9.90 19.86
N ALA A 219 -11.95 9.61 20.65
CA ALA A 219 -12.16 9.57 22.08
C ALA A 219 -12.65 10.99 22.41
N ASP A 220 -13.97 11.13 22.46
CA ASP A 220 -14.64 12.25 23.10
C ASP A 220 -14.24 12.15 24.56
N GLN A 221 -13.04 12.61 24.87
CA GLN A 221 -12.73 13.00 26.23
C GLN A 221 -13.49 14.31 26.40
N PRO A 222 -14.55 14.35 27.23
CA PRO A 222 -15.04 15.63 27.68
C PRO A 222 -13.82 16.38 28.22
N ARG A 223 -13.59 17.58 27.69
CA ARG A 223 -12.76 18.56 28.38
C ARG A 223 -13.51 18.88 29.66
N ASP A 224 -13.30 18.08 30.69
CA ASP A 224 -13.77 18.39 32.02
C ASP A 224 -13.03 19.65 32.47
N LEU A 225 -13.79 20.73 32.32
CA LEU A 225 -13.71 21.96 33.07
C LEU A 225 -13.65 21.63 34.57
N PHE A 226 -12.45 21.49 35.10
CA PHE A 226 -12.21 21.84 36.50
C PHE A 226 -11.09 22.87 36.56
N SER A 227 -11.51 24.12 36.34
CA SER A 227 -11.04 25.22 37.15
C SER A 227 -11.63 25.06 38.56
N ALA A 228 -10.77 24.85 39.55
CA ALA A 228 -10.87 25.37 40.91
C ALA A 228 -9.50 25.23 41.57
#